data_AF-A0A259LUR7-F1
#
_entry.id   AF-A0A259LUR7-F1
#
_cell.length_a   1.000
_cell.length_b   1.000
_cell.length_c   1.000
_cell.angle_alpha   90.00
_cell.angle_beta   90.00
_cell.angle_gamma   90.00
#
_symmetry.space_group_name_H-M   'P 1'
#
loop_
_entity.id
_entity.type
_entity.pdbx_description
1 polymer ?
#
loop_
_entity_poly.entity_id
_entity_poly.type
_entity_poly.pdbx_seq_one_letter_code
_entity_poly.pdbx_strand_id
1 'polypeptide(L)'
;MTHTVEKIGGTCMSRAPELLDSLWLRDDPYGRIFVVSAFGGITNRLLEHKKSGQSGVYALFADADNDEGWSEALTATGAEMIRLNSEILSDVGDRQRADAFVRDRIEGARACMIDLQRLCSYGHFRIEAHLMTLRELLSGLGEAHSAFVSTLLLNRNGVNARFVDLTGWRDDAQPDLETRISQGLEGLDLSSDLPIVTGYAQCSEGLMREYDRGYTEVVFAHMAAQTHAAEAIIHKEFHLSSADPKLVGLDNVRKIGRTSYDVADQLSNLGMEAIHPNAA
;
A
#
# COMPACT_ATOMS: atom_id res chain seq x y z
N MET A 1 -21.15 14.13 -9.33
CA MET A 1 -20.04 14.99 -8.86
C MET A 1 -18.82 14.61 -9.66
N THR A 2 -17.98 15.55 -10.06
CA THR A 2 -16.70 15.24 -10.70
C THR A 2 -15.70 14.94 -9.58
N HIS A 3 -15.09 13.75 -9.56
CA HIS A 3 -14.09 13.36 -8.57
C HIS A 3 -12.81 12.84 -9.22
N THR A 4 -11.75 12.77 -8.43
CA THR A 4 -10.46 12.18 -8.81
C THR A 4 -10.16 10.94 -7.97
N VAL A 5 -9.39 10.02 -8.56
CA VAL A 5 -8.74 8.94 -7.81
C VAL A 5 -7.25 9.21 -7.87
N GLU A 6 -6.56 9.17 -6.72
CA GLU A 6 -5.20 9.63 -6.57
C GLU A 6 -4.33 8.59 -5.87
N LYS A 7 -3.26 8.12 -6.52
CA LYS A 7 -2.32 7.17 -5.95
C LYS A 7 -1.11 7.87 -5.33
N ILE A 8 -0.73 7.45 -4.13
CA ILE A 8 0.48 7.96 -3.45
C ILE A 8 1.44 6.83 -3.15
N GLY A 9 2.66 6.93 -3.67
CA GLY A 9 3.73 5.95 -3.43
C GLY A 9 4.37 6.05 -2.05
N GLY A 10 5.05 4.98 -1.62
CA GLY A 10 5.56 4.87 -0.24
C GLY A 10 6.55 5.96 0.17
N THR A 11 7.40 6.45 -0.73
CA THR A 11 8.31 7.57 -0.46
C THR A 11 7.55 8.86 -0.13
N CYS A 12 6.46 9.14 -0.85
CA CYS A 12 5.59 10.28 -0.60
C CYS A 12 4.79 10.09 0.70
N MET A 13 4.30 8.88 0.97
CA MET A 13 3.58 8.56 2.20
C MET A 13 4.43 8.82 3.45
N SER A 14 5.73 8.47 3.43
CA SER A 14 6.64 8.77 4.54
C SER A 14 6.83 10.26 4.82
N ARG A 15 6.39 11.14 3.92
CA ARG A 15 6.42 12.60 4.04
C ARG A 15 5.01 13.19 4.18
N ALA A 16 4.01 12.38 4.54
CA ALA A 16 2.63 12.82 4.62
C ALA A 16 2.42 14.12 5.44
N PRO A 17 3.08 14.35 6.59
CA PRO A 17 2.98 15.61 7.32
C PRO A 17 3.49 16.82 6.54
N GLU A 18 4.58 16.66 5.79
CA GLU A 18 5.16 17.72 4.94
C GLU A 18 4.25 18.06 3.75
N LEU A 19 3.44 17.10 3.32
CA LEU A 19 2.58 17.22 2.15
C LEU A 19 1.15 17.67 2.49
N LEU A 20 0.85 18.00 3.76
CA LEU A 20 -0.48 18.41 4.21
C LEU A 20 -1.05 19.53 3.34
N ASP A 21 -0.41 20.70 3.32
CA ASP A 21 -0.94 21.87 2.61
C ASP A 21 -0.86 21.71 1.08
N SER A 22 0.19 21.06 0.59
CA SER A 22 0.48 21.00 -0.85
C SER A 22 -0.29 19.91 -1.59
N LEU A 23 -0.79 18.89 -0.89
CA LEU A 23 -1.38 17.71 -1.53
C LEU A 23 -2.69 17.30 -0.86
N TRP A 24 -2.70 17.09 0.45
CA TRP A 24 -3.85 16.53 1.15
C TRP A 24 -4.97 17.55 1.32
N LEU A 25 -4.61 18.75 1.77
CA LEU A 25 -5.52 19.87 2.08
C LEU A 25 -5.56 20.92 0.97
N ARG A 26 -4.95 20.61 -0.18
CA ARG A 26 -4.91 21.51 -1.32
C ARG A 26 -6.32 21.72 -1.86
N ASP A 27 -6.69 22.99 -2.05
CA ASP A 27 -8.01 23.41 -2.55
C ASP A 27 -9.15 22.88 -1.66
N ASP A 28 -10.14 22.21 -2.24
CA ASP A 28 -11.14 21.43 -1.51
C ASP A 28 -10.63 19.98 -1.36
N PRO A 29 -10.47 19.44 -0.14
CA PRO A 29 -10.04 18.06 0.05
C PRO A 29 -11.07 17.03 -0.42
N TYR A 30 -12.34 17.41 -0.58
CA TYR A 30 -13.43 16.51 -0.98
C TYR A 30 -13.50 16.31 -2.50
N GLY A 31 -14.27 15.30 -2.94
CA GLY A 31 -14.31 14.87 -4.34
C GLY A 31 -13.05 14.12 -4.77
N ARG A 32 -12.35 13.48 -3.84
CA ARG A 32 -11.06 12.81 -4.07
C ARG A 32 -11.08 11.46 -3.35
N ILE A 33 -10.46 10.45 -3.95
CA ILE A 33 -10.20 9.14 -3.32
C ILE A 33 -8.71 8.89 -3.36
N PHE A 34 -8.09 8.62 -2.22
CA PHE A 34 -6.66 8.30 -2.17
C PHE A 34 -6.41 6.81 -2.05
N VAL A 35 -5.65 6.24 -2.98
CA VAL A 35 -5.14 4.87 -2.92
C VAL A 35 -3.67 4.93 -2.51
N VAL A 36 -3.38 4.52 -1.28
CA VAL A 36 -2.05 4.75 -0.69
C VAL A 36 -1.23 3.48 -0.63
N SER A 37 0.06 3.57 -0.94
CA SER A 37 1.04 2.52 -0.68
C SER A 37 1.42 2.47 0.81
N ALA A 38 2.06 1.38 1.25
CA ALA A 38 2.72 1.31 2.55
C ALA A 38 3.78 2.42 2.71
N PHE A 39 4.08 2.83 3.95
CA PHE A 39 5.20 3.74 4.20
C PHE A 39 6.52 3.18 3.66
N GLY A 40 7.41 4.08 3.23
CA GLY A 40 8.69 3.74 2.63
C GLY A 40 9.48 2.73 3.46
N GLY A 41 9.86 1.61 2.84
CA GLY A 41 10.66 0.55 3.47
C GLY A 41 9.85 -0.51 4.24
N ILE A 42 8.59 -0.29 4.58
CA ILE A 42 7.78 -1.25 5.34
C ILE A 42 7.53 -2.54 4.55
N THR A 43 7.12 -2.46 3.28
CA THR A 43 6.94 -3.64 2.42
C THR A 43 8.24 -4.45 2.26
N ASN A 44 9.41 -3.81 2.28
CA ASN A 44 10.69 -4.52 2.22
C ASN A 44 10.95 -5.33 3.49
N ARG A 45 10.60 -4.80 4.66
CA ARG A 45 10.73 -5.51 5.95
C ARG A 45 9.75 -6.68 6.04
N LEU A 46 8.54 -6.50 5.51
CA LEU A 46 7.50 -7.53 5.50
C LEU A 46 7.81 -8.66 4.51
N LEU A 47 8.41 -8.36 3.35
CA LEU A 47 8.63 -9.33 2.28
C LEU A 47 10.10 -9.72 2.12
N GLU A 48 10.79 -9.03 1.21
CA GLU A 48 12.23 -9.08 0.99
C GLU A 48 12.70 -7.72 0.45
N HIS A 49 13.97 -7.37 0.69
CA HIS A 49 14.49 -6.10 0.20
C HIS A 49 14.88 -6.20 -1.29
N LYS A 50 14.07 -5.61 -2.18
CA LYS A 50 14.25 -5.69 -3.65
C LYS A 50 15.67 -5.36 -4.14
N LYS A 51 16.38 -4.45 -3.46
CA LYS A 51 17.72 -3.97 -3.90
C LYS A 51 18.91 -4.67 -3.26
N SER A 52 18.75 -5.15 -2.02
CA SER A 52 19.88 -5.71 -1.24
C SER A 52 19.77 -7.21 -1.04
N GLY A 53 18.62 -7.81 -1.36
CA GLY A 53 18.35 -9.22 -1.10
C GLY A 53 18.20 -9.55 0.38
N GLN A 54 18.21 -8.57 1.28
CA GLN A 54 18.01 -8.81 2.71
C GLN A 54 16.62 -9.41 2.95
N SER A 55 16.58 -10.56 3.62
CA SER A 55 15.35 -11.28 3.92
C SER A 55 14.46 -10.46 4.86
N GLY A 56 13.22 -10.23 4.45
CA GLY A 56 12.15 -9.73 5.32
C GLY A 56 11.39 -10.89 5.96
N VAL A 57 10.28 -10.58 6.62
CA VAL A 57 9.46 -11.57 7.35
C VAL A 57 9.06 -12.75 6.46
N TYR A 58 8.53 -12.49 5.27
CA TYR A 58 8.14 -13.52 4.32
C TYR A 58 9.32 -14.41 3.91
N ALA A 59 10.44 -13.80 3.51
CA ALA A 59 11.61 -14.55 3.05
C ALA A 59 12.20 -15.43 4.17
N LEU A 60 12.23 -14.91 5.41
CA LEU A 60 12.67 -15.68 6.58
C LEU A 60 11.70 -16.81 6.94
N PHE A 61 10.39 -16.61 6.70
CA PHE A 61 9.40 -17.67 6.93
C PHE A 61 9.45 -18.76 5.86
N ALA A 62 9.73 -18.39 4.61
CA ALA A 62 9.84 -19.33 3.50
C ALA A 62 11.13 -20.17 3.56
N ASP A 63 12.19 -19.63 4.17
CA ASP A 63 13.47 -20.31 4.37
C ASP A 63 13.43 -21.15 5.66
N ALA A 64 12.90 -22.37 5.55
CA ALA A 64 12.47 -23.26 6.65
C ALA A 64 13.59 -23.79 7.57
N ASP A 65 14.83 -23.32 7.43
CA ASP A 65 15.98 -23.76 8.25
C ASP A 65 16.23 -22.87 9.48
N ASN A 66 15.42 -21.83 9.72
CA ASN A 66 15.60 -20.90 10.84
C ASN A 66 14.28 -20.70 11.64
N ASP A 67 14.07 -21.57 12.63
CA ASP A 67 12.77 -21.77 13.31
C ASP A 67 12.14 -20.53 13.97
N GLU A 68 12.90 -19.46 14.25
CA GLU A 68 12.38 -18.25 14.94
C GLU A 68 12.69 -16.91 14.26
N GLY A 69 13.52 -16.88 13.20
CA GLY A 69 14.02 -15.64 12.61
C GLY A 69 12.92 -14.72 12.05
N TRP A 70 11.86 -15.30 11.47
CA TRP A 70 10.72 -14.53 10.96
C TRP A 70 9.94 -13.83 12.08
N SER A 71 9.86 -14.45 13.26
CA SER A 71 9.09 -13.94 14.41
C SER A 71 9.77 -12.71 15.02
N GLU A 72 11.10 -12.74 15.09
CA GLU A 72 11.92 -11.58 15.47
C GLU A 72 11.80 -10.46 14.42
N ALA A 73 11.89 -10.78 13.14
CA ALA A 73 11.74 -9.81 12.06
C ALA A 73 10.35 -9.15 12.05
N LEU A 74 9.29 -9.91 12.36
CA LEU A 74 7.93 -9.40 12.46
C LEU A 74 7.79 -8.45 13.65
N THR A 75 8.39 -8.79 14.80
CA THR A 75 8.46 -7.91 15.97
C THR A 75 9.20 -6.61 15.66
N ALA A 76 10.37 -6.70 15.00
CA ALA A 76 11.15 -5.54 14.61
C ALA A 76 10.39 -4.66 13.59
N THR A 77 9.62 -5.28 12.69
CA THR A 77 8.75 -4.56 11.75
C THR A 77 7.63 -3.81 12.47
N GLY A 78 6.95 -4.45 13.42
CA GLY A 78 5.94 -3.78 14.24
C GLY A 78 6.51 -2.62 15.06
N ALA A 79 7.73 -2.77 15.60
CA ALA A 79 8.42 -1.69 16.29
C ALA A 79 8.74 -0.51 15.36
N GLU A 80 9.17 -0.79 14.12
CA GLU A 80 9.39 0.26 13.11
C GLU A 80 8.09 0.98 12.72
N MET A 81 6.99 0.25 12.56
CA MET A 81 5.67 0.83 12.28
C MET A 81 5.21 1.77 13.40
N ILE A 82 5.42 1.38 14.66
CA ILE A 82 5.16 2.22 15.84
C ILE A 82 6.08 3.45 15.85
N ARG A 83 7.36 3.27 15.52
CA ARG A 83 8.31 4.39 15.40
C ARG A 83 7.82 5.41 14.37
N LEU A 84 7.38 4.96 13.19
CA LEU A 84 6.80 5.82 12.15
C LEU A 84 5.55 6.56 12.63
N ASN A 85 4.68 5.93 13.44
CA ASN A 85 3.52 6.62 14.01
C ASN A 85 3.95 7.88 14.76
N SER A 86 5.07 7.82 15.48
CA SER A 86 5.59 8.96 16.25
C SER A 86 6.19 10.08 15.38
N GLU A 87 6.59 9.78 14.14
CA GLU A 87 7.08 10.77 13.18
C GLU A 87 5.94 11.43 12.42
N ILE A 88 4.87 10.67 12.14
CA ILE A 88 3.74 11.15 11.34
C ILE A 88 2.68 11.85 12.21
N LEU A 89 2.43 11.37 13.43
CA LEU A 89 1.36 11.87 14.30
C LEU A 89 1.94 12.60 15.51
N SER A 90 1.56 13.87 15.67
CA SER A 90 1.98 14.71 16.80
C SER A 90 1.16 14.45 18.08
N ASP A 91 -0.14 14.20 17.93
CA ASP A 91 -1.06 13.96 19.04
C ASP A 91 -0.78 12.62 19.75
N VAL A 92 -0.90 12.61 21.08
CA VAL A 92 -0.65 11.39 21.88
C VAL A 92 -1.78 10.38 21.70
N GLY A 93 -3.04 10.84 21.63
CA GLY A 93 -4.19 9.97 21.47
C GLY A 93 -4.20 9.26 20.11
N ASP A 94 -3.87 10.00 19.04
CA ASP A 94 -3.76 9.40 17.70
C ASP A 94 -2.62 8.39 17.62
N ARG A 95 -1.46 8.68 18.22
CA ARG A 95 -0.35 7.72 18.31
C ARG A 95 -0.76 6.44 19.05
N GLN A 96 -1.43 6.56 20.19
CA GLN A 96 -1.90 5.39 20.94
C GLN A 96 -2.87 4.53 20.13
N ARG A 97 -3.78 5.16 19.36
CA ARG A 97 -4.70 4.46 18.44
C ARG A 97 -3.94 3.76 17.32
N ALA A 98 -3.00 4.45 16.67
CA ALA A 98 -2.16 3.89 15.61
C ALA A 98 -1.30 2.72 16.12
N ASP A 99 -0.70 2.84 17.30
CA ASP A 99 0.11 1.78 17.89
C ASP A 99 -0.75 0.56 18.27
N ALA A 100 -1.97 0.78 18.76
CA ALA A 100 -2.91 -0.30 19.04
C ALA A 100 -3.33 -1.04 17.76
N PHE A 101 -3.57 -0.30 16.68
CA PHE A 101 -3.85 -0.87 15.37
C PHE A 101 -2.70 -1.74 14.86
N VAL A 102 -1.45 -1.24 14.93
CA VAL A 102 -0.26 -2.00 14.53
C VAL A 102 -0.13 -3.27 15.38
N ARG A 103 -0.29 -3.19 16.71
CA ARG A 103 -0.20 -4.36 17.60
C ARG A 103 -1.23 -5.43 17.27
N ASP A 104 -2.50 -5.08 17.05
CA ASP A 104 -3.55 -6.05 16.67
C ASP A 104 -3.19 -6.77 15.35
N ARG A 105 -2.73 -6.01 14.36
CA ARG A 105 -2.35 -6.54 13.05
C ARG A 105 -1.13 -7.44 13.10
N ILE A 106 -0.07 -7.01 13.81
CA ILE A 106 1.18 -7.77 13.93
C ILE A 106 0.95 -9.07 14.72
N GLU A 107 0.23 -9.02 15.84
CA GLU A 107 -0.03 -10.23 16.64
C GLU A 107 -1.02 -11.17 15.95
N GLY A 108 -2.02 -10.64 15.23
CA GLY A 108 -2.89 -11.46 14.39
C GLY A 108 -2.13 -12.19 13.28
N ALA A 109 -1.19 -11.51 12.61
CA ALA A 109 -0.35 -12.11 11.59
C ALA A 109 0.59 -13.16 12.20
N ARG A 110 1.19 -12.88 13.36
CA ARG A 110 2.04 -13.82 14.09
C ARG A 110 1.28 -15.10 14.42
N ALA A 111 0.07 -15.00 14.96
CA ALA A 111 -0.76 -16.15 15.28
C ALA A 111 -1.04 -17.01 14.03
N CYS A 112 -1.41 -16.36 12.92
CA CYS A 112 -1.62 -17.04 11.63
C CYS A 112 -0.35 -17.79 11.16
N MET A 113 0.82 -17.15 11.24
CA MET A 113 2.10 -17.74 10.84
C MET A 113 2.50 -18.93 11.72
N ILE A 114 2.28 -18.86 13.04
CA ILE A 114 2.48 -19.98 13.97
C ILE A 114 1.59 -21.16 13.59
N ASP A 115 0.32 -20.90 13.28
CA ASP A 115 -0.63 -21.95 12.93
C ASP A 115 -0.30 -22.58 11.56
N LEU A 116 0.18 -21.79 10.59
CA LEU A 116 0.71 -22.30 9.33
C LEU A 116 1.94 -23.19 9.54
N GLN A 117 2.90 -22.78 10.37
CA GLN A 117 4.09 -23.59 10.69
C GLN A 117 3.68 -24.91 11.36
N ARG A 118 2.71 -24.88 12.29
CA ARG A 118 2.15 -26.08 12.92
C ARG A 118 1.48 -27.01 11.91
N LEU A 119 0.68 -26.49 10.99
CA LEU A 119 0.04 -27.29 9.94
C LEU A 119 1.08 -27.96 9.05
N CYS A 120 2.12 -27.22 8.64
CA CYS A 120 3.19 -27.73 7.80
C CYS A 120 4.10 -28.76 8.51
N SER A 121 4.14 -28.78 9.85
CA SER A 121 4.85 -29.81 10.62
C SER A 121 4.23 -31.21 10.45
N TYR A 122 2.98 -31.30 10.00
CA TYR A 122 2.37 -32.55 9.59
C TYR A 122 2.67 -32.81 8.11
N GLY A 123 3.51 -33.83 7.82
CA GLY A 123 4.09 -34.11 6.50
C GLY A 123 3.14 -34.37 5.31
N HIS A 124 1.84 -34.15 5.48
CA HIS A 124 0.85 -34.11 4.42
C HIS A 124 0.60 -32.69 3.87
N PHE A 125 0.98 -31.64 4.59
CA PHE A 125 0.79 -30.25 4.17
C PHE A 125 2.09 -29.67 3.62
N ARG A 126 2.03 -29.10 2.41
CA ARG A 126 3.17 -28.40 1.79
C ARG A 126 3.02 -26.90 2.01
N ILE A 127 4.03 -26.27 2.58
CA ILE A 127 4.06 -24.83 2.87
C ILE A 127 3.92 -23.97 1.61
N GLU A 128 4.43 -24.48 0.48
CA GLU A 128 4.50 -23.81 -0.83
C GLU A 128 3.13 -23.28 -1.29
N ALA A 129 2.05 -24.01 -1.04
CA ALA A 129 0.70 -23.61 -1.45
C ALA A 129 0.17 -22.39 -0.69
N HIS A 130 0.67 -22.13 0.52
CA HIS A 130 0.21 -21.07 1.41
C HIS A 130 1.13 -19.85 1.43
N LEU A 131 2.36 -19.97 0.91
CA LEU A 131 3.34 -18.89 0.89
C LEU A 131 2.82 -17.65 0.15
N MET A 132 2.13 -17.81 -0.99
CA MET A 132 1.59 -16.66 -1.71
C MET A 132 0.52 -15.91 -0.91
N THR A 133 -0.37 -16.63 -0.22
CA THR A 133 -1.38 -16.01 0.65
C THR A 133 -0.74 -15.29 1.83
N LEU A 134 0.33 -15.84 2.40
CA LEU A 134 1.08 -15.17 3.45
C LEU A 134 1.77 -13.89 2.94
N ARG A 135 2.34 -13.94 1.73
CA ARG A 135 2.94 -12.77 1.07
C ARG A 135 1.93 -11.63 0.92
N GLU A 136 0.72 -11.98 0.49
CA GLU A 136 -0.43 -11.07 0.36
C GLU A 136 -0.85 -10.46 1.70
N LEU A 137 -1.06 -11.31 2.71
CA LEU A 137 -1.39 -10.91 4.07
C LEU A 137 -0.37 -9.88 4.59
N LEU A 138 0.92 -10.22 4.52
CA LEU A 138 2.01 -9.38 5.00
C LEU A 138 2.04 -8.03 4.29
N SER A 139 1.86 -8.01 2.97
CA SER A 139 1.81 -6.77 2.19
C SER A 139 0.64 -5.89 2.62
N GLY A 140 -0.54 -6.49 2.80
CA GLY A 140 -1.73 -5.81 3.31
C GLY A 140 -1.49 -5.12 4.66
N LEU A 141 -0.66 -5.66 5.55
CA LEU A 141 -0.36 -5.02 6.84
C LEU A 141 0.27 -3.63 6.68
N GLY A 142 1.20 -3.50 5.73
CA GLY A 142 1.88 -2.23 5.45
C GLY A 142 0.94 -1.19 4.87
N GLU A 143 0.07 -1.61 3.95
CA GLU A 143 -0.92 -0.77 3.27
C GLU A 143 -2.00 -0.28 4.24
N ALA A 144 -2.53 -1.19 5.07
CA ALA A 144 -3.52 -0.87 6.09
C ALA A 144 -2.94 0.10 7.14
N HIS A 145 -1.67 -0.07 7.50
CA HIS A 145 -0.99 0.83 8.43
C HIS A 145 -0.88 2.26 7.89
N SER A 146 -0.38 2.43 6.67
CA SER A 146 -0.21 3.78 6.10
C SER A 146 -1.54 4.48 5.88
N ALA A 147 -2.56 3.76 5.40
CA ALA A 147 -3.90 4.29 5.22
C ALA A 147 -4.51 4.72 6.57
N PHE A 148 -4.47 3.86 7.59
CA PHE A 148 -5.04 4.17 8.91
C PHE A 148 -4.35 5.37 9.58
N VAL A 149 -3.01 5.42 9.55
CA VAL A 149 -2.25 6.54 10.12
C VAL A 149 -2.55 7.85 9.39
N SER A 150 -2.63 7.81 8.06
CA SER A 150 -2.96 9.00 7.26
C SER A 150 -4.38 9.47 7.54
N THR A 151 -5.34 8.55 7.72
CA THR A 151 -6.70 8.91 8.16
C THR A 151 -6.68 9.64 9.51
N LEU A 152 -5.90 9.19 10.49
CA LEU A 152 -5.79 9.89 11.77
C LEU A 152 -5.16 11.30 11.61
N LEU A 153 -4.08 11.39 10.82
CA LEU A 153 -3.43 12.65 10.51
C LEU A 153 -4.41 13.66 9.89
N LEU A 154 -5.19 13.24 8.90
CA LEU A 154 -6.13 14.11 8.19
C LEU A 154 -7.31 14.53 9.05
N ASN A 155 -7.87 13.61 9.84
CA ASN A 155 -8.91 13.92 10.81
C ASN A 155 -8.45 14.95 11.85
N ARG A 156 -7.20 14.85 12.30
CA ARG A 156 -6.62 15.84 13.23
C ARG A 156 -6.53 17.24 12.61
N ASN A 157 -6.41 17.32 11.29
CA ASN A 157 -6.35 18.57 10.52
C ASN A 157 -7.72 18.99 9.95
N GLY A 158 -8.82 18.48 10.51
CA GLY A 158 -10.17 18.98 10.23
C GLY A 158 -10.82 18.44 8.95
N VAL A 159 -10.24 17.42 8.32
CA VAL A 159 -10.84 16.72 7.18
C VAL A 159 -11.58 15.47 7.65
N ASN A 160 -12.79 15.22 7.16
CA ASN A 160 -13.51 13.98 7.44
C ASN A 160 -12.93 12.81 6.62
N ALA A 161 -11.77 12.32 7.03
CA ALA A 161 -11.06 11.24 6.37
C ALA A 161 -11.62 9.87 6.80
N ARG A 162 -11.87 8.99 5.81
CA ARG A 162 -12.46 7.67 6.01
C ARG A 162 -11.43 6.60 5.66
N PHE A 163 -11.05 5.79 6.65
CA PHE A 163 -10.18 4.64 6.41
C PHE A 163 -10.98 3.53 5.71
N VAL A 164 -10.54 3.14 4.52
CA VAL A 164 -11.15 2.06 3.71
C VAL A 164 -10.15 0.93 3.59
N ASP A 165 -10.41 -0.15 4.33
CA ASP A 165 -9.55 -1.33 4.38
C ASP A 165 -10.02 -2.39 3.37
N LEU A 166 -9.29 -2.53 2.26
CA LEU A 166 -9.57 -3.56 1.26
C LEU A 166 -8.78 -4.85 1.51
N THR A 167 -7.97 -4.93 2.57
CA THR A 167 -7.01 -6.02 2.78
C THR A 167 -7.64 -7.37 3.14
N GLY A 168 -8.96 -7.42 3.35
CA GLY A 168 -9.67 -8.65 3.75
C GLY A 168 -9.29 -9.14 5.14
N TRP A 169 -8.88 -8.23 6.04
CA TRP A 169 -8.44 -8.62 7.38
C TRP A 169 -9.57 -9.24 8.19
N ARG A 170 -9.39 -10.53 8.53
CA ARG A 170 -10.40 -11.37 9.19
C ARG A 170 -11.72 -11.43 8.41
N ASP A 171 -11.64 -11.30 7.09
CA ASP A 171 -12.75 -11.55 6.19
C ASP A 171 -12.63 -12.96 5.61
N ASP A 172 -13.72 -13.71 5.70
CA ASP A 172 -13.81 -15.08 5.18
C ASP A 172 -14.29 -15.11 3.72
N ALA A 173 -14.73 -13.97 3.17
CA ALA A 173 -15.13 -13.84 1.79
C ALA A 173 -13.93 -13.68 0.84
N GLN A 174 -14.09 -14.16 -0.40
CA GLN A 174 -13.13 -13.96 -1.49
C GLN A 174 -13.82 -13.39 -2.73
N PRO A 175 -14.32 -12.14 -2.67
CA PRO A 175 -14.92 -11.48 -3.82
C PRO A 175 -13.87 -11.23 -4.92
N ASP A 176 -14.33 -10.93 -6.13
CA ASP A 176 -13.48 -10.34 -7.17
C ASP A 176 -13.07 -8.90 -6.80
N LEU A 177 -12.09 -8.35 -7.52
CA LEU A 177 -11.54 -7.03 -7.21
C LEU A 177 -12.61 -5.92 -7.29
N GLU A 178 -13.47 -5.98 -8.31
CA GLU A 178 -14.53 -5.00 -8.54
C GLU A 178 -15.55 -4.99 -7.39
N THR A 179 -15.96 -6.18 -6.94
CA THR A 179 -16.86 -6.33 -5.79
C THR A 179 -16.19 -5.85 -4.51
N ARG A 180 -14.90 -6.18 -4.29
CA ARG A 180 -14.13 -5.73 -3.13
C ARG A 180 -14.07 -4.20 -3.06
N ILE A 181 -13.80 -3.53 -4.18
CA ILE A 181 -13.78 -2.07 -4.27
C ILE A 181 -15.19 -1.50 -4.02
N SER A 182 -16.23 -2.08 -4.62
CA SER A 182 -17.62 -1.63 -4.42
C SER A 182 -18.02 -1.66 -2.95
N GLN A 183 -17.72 -2.77 -2.27
CA GLN A 183 -18.01 -2.95 -0.85
C GLN A 183 -17.23 -1.96 0.02
N GLY A 184 -15.96 -1.71 -0.29
CA GLY A 184 -15.15 -0.75 0.47
C GLY A 184 -15.62 0.70 0.35
N LEU A 185 -16.22 1.06 -0.79
CA LEU A 185 -16.74 2.41 -1.05
C LEU A 185 -18.22 2.58 -0.69
N GLU A 186 -18.90 1.50 -0.26
CA GLU A 186 -20.32 1.52 0.04
C GLU A 186 -20.65 2.53 1.16
N GLY A 187 -21.62 3.40 0.89
CA GLY A 187 -22.11 4.38 1.86
C GLY A 187 -21.23 5.62 2.07
N LEU A 188 -20.15 5.79 1.30
CA LEU A 188 -19.33 7.00 1.33
C LEU A 188 -19.95 8.12 0.47
N ASP A 189 -19.96 9.34 0.99
CA ASP A 189 -20.36 10.54 0.26
C ASP A 189 -19.13 11.38 -0.05
N LEU A 190 -18.62 11.33 -1.28
CA LEU A 190 -17.41 12.06 -1.68
C LEU A 190 -17.54 13.58 -1.57
N SER A 191 -18.73 14.14 -1.34
CA SER A 191 -18.89 15.58 -1.07
C SER A 191 -18.52 15.97 0.37
N SER A 192 -18.39 14.99 1.26
CA SER A 192 -18.11 15.21 2.68
C SER A 192 -17.16 14.19 3.31
N ASP A 193 -16.89 13.07 2.65
CA ASP A 193 -15.92 12.05 3.04
C ASP A 193 -14.68 12.13 2.14
N LEU A 194 -13.50 11.99 2.75
CA LEU A 194 -12.23 11.78 2.03
C LEU A 194 -11.74 10.34 2.24
N PRO A 195 -11.99 9.40 1.30
CA PRO A 195 -11.59 8.01 1.47
C PRO A 195 -10.07 7.85 1.31
N ILE A 196 -9.45 7.19 2.29
CA ILE A 196 -8.06 6.75 2.30
C ILE A 196 -8.06 5.23 2.22
N VAL A 197 -7.81 4.73 1.02
CA VAL A 197 -7.97 3.34 0.63
C VAL A 197 -6.62 2.65 0.60
N THR A 198 -6.57 1.42 1.11
CA THR A 198 -5.36 0.59 1.05
C THR A 198 -4.96 0.28 -0.39
N GLY A 199 -3.66 0.35 -0.68
CA GLY A 199 -3.14 0.02 -2.00
C GLY A 199 -3.25 -1.46 -2.36
N TYR A 200 -3.26 -2.34 -1.36
CA TYR A 200 -3.56 -3.76 -1.55
C TYR A 200 -5.06 -4.02 -1.30
N ALA A 201 -5.63 -4.90 -2.11
CA ALA A 201 -6.97 -5.44 -1.93
C ALA A 201 -6.92 -6.97 -1.98
N GLN A 202 -7.62 -7.63 -1.04
CA GLN A 202 -7.81 -9.07 -1.09
C GLN A 202 -8.95 -9.38 -2.06
N CYS A 203 -8.64 -10.18 -3.08
CA CYS A 203 -9.60 -10.63 -4.07
C CYS A 203 -9.24 -12.02 -4.61
N SER A 204 -10.20 -12.66 -5.30
CA SER A 204 -10.08 -14.02 -5.84
C SER A 204 -8.96 -14.20 -6.89
N GLU A 205 -8.60 -13.13 -7.58
CA GLU A 205 -7.60 -13.07 -8.65
C GLU A 205 -6.18 -13.21 -8.09
N GLY A 206 -5.94 -12.73 -6.85
CA GLY A 206 -4.64 -12.76 -6.19
C GLY A 206 -3.67 -11.75 -6.78
N LEU A 207 -3.82 -10.47 -6.41
CA LEU A 207 -3.08 -9.35 -7.01
C LEU A 207 -1.55 -9.51 -6.96
N MET A 208 -1.00 -10.10 -5.89
CA MET A 208 0.45 -10.26 -5.80
C MET A 208 0.99 -11.32 -6.75
N ARG A 209 0.19 -12.35 -7.05
CA ARG A 209 0.59 -13.39 -8.01
C ARG A 209 0.68 -12.80 -9.42
N GLU A 210 -0.23 -11.91 -9.76
CA GLU A 210 -0.35 -11.36 -11.11
C GLU A 210 0.52 -10.12 -11.33
N TYR A 211 0.71 -9.29 -10.30
CA TYR A 211 1.34 -7.96 -10.44
C TYR A 211 2.54 -7.71 -9.50
N ASP A 212 3.03 -8.72 -8.77
CA ASP A 212 4.08 -8.59 -7.73
C ASP A 212 3.82 -7.42 -6.78
N ARG A 213 4.59 -6.31 -6.85
CA ARG A 213 4.40 -5.11 -6.02
C ARG A 213 3.81 -3.92 -6.78
N GLY A 214 3.30 -4.15 -7.99
CA GLY A 214 2.54 -3.19 -8.78
C GLY A 214 1.05 -3.11 -8.40
N TYR A 215 0.59 -3.94 -7.45
CA TYR A 215 -0.82 -4.07 -7.08
C TYR A 215 -1.50 -2.73 -6.71
N THR A 216 -0.78 -1.77 -6.11
CA THR A 216 -1.36 -0.45 -5.77
C THR A 216 -1.86 0.28 -6.99
N GLU A 217 -1.13 0.18 -8.11
CA GLU A 217 -1.50 0.86 -9.35
C GLU A 217 -2.66 0.15 -10.04
N VAL A 218 -2.79 -1.17 -9.86
CA VAL A 218 -3.96 -1.94 -10.30
C VAL A 218 -5.22 -1.55 -9.52
N VAL A 219 -5.17 -1.54 -8.18
CA VAL A 219 -6.31 -1.11 -7.35
C VAL A 219 -6.72 0.33 -7.70
N PHE A 220 -5.74 1.22 -7.86
CA PHE A 220 -5.95 2.59 -8.31
C PHE A 220 -6.65 2.68 -9.67
N ALA A 221 -6.16 1.96 -10.68
CA ALA A 221 -6.71 2.00 -12.04
C ALA A 221 -8.13 1.45 -12.08
N HIS A 222 -8.36 0.29 -11.44
CA HIS A 222 -9.70 -0.30 -11.32
C HIS A 222 -10.67 0.65 -10.60
N MET A 223 -10.24 1.26 -9.50
CA MET A 223 -11.07 2.20 -8.75
C MET A 223 -11.41 3.46 -9.58
N ALA A 224 -10.44 4.01 -10.32
CA ALA A 224 -10.68 5.13 -11.21
C ALA A 224 -11.70 4.80 -12.31
N ALA A 225 -11.54 3.64 -12.96
CA ALA A 225 -12.44 3.17 -14.01
C ALA A 225 -13.86 2.89 -13.47
N GLN A 226 -13.94 2.13 -12.37
CA GLN A 226 -15.20 1.67 -11.76
C GLN A 226 -16.01 2.82 -11.17
N THR A 227 -15.37 3.82 -10.60
CA THR A 227 -16.06 5.00 -10.06
C THR A 227 -16.34 6.06 -11.12
N HIS A 228 -15.85 5.89 -12.35
CA HIS A 228 -15.89 6.89 -13.42
C HIS A 228 -15.24 8.22 -13.02
N ALA A 229 -14.03 8.13 -12.43
CA ALA A 229 -13.25 9.29 -12.07
C ALA A 229 -12.94 10.18 -13.29
N ALA A 230 -12.97 11.49 -13.11
CA ALA A 230 -12.65 12.42 -14.17
C ALA A 230 -11.16 12.45 -14.49
N GLU A 231 -10.33 12.26 -13.47
CA GLU A 231 -8.88 12.12 -13.60
C GLU A 231 -8.34 11.06 -12.64
N ALA A 232 -7.37 10.29 -13.14
CA ALA A 232 -6.57 9.35 -12.36
C ALA A 232 -5.17 9.96 -12.18
N ILE A 233 -4.79 10.28 -10.95
CA ILE A 233 -3.57 11.05 -10.64
C ILE A 233 -2.58 10.18 -9.88
N ILE A 234 -1.32 10.17 -10.30
CA ILE A 234 -0.25 9.47 -9.57
C ILE A 234 0.75 10.48 -9.01
N HIS A 235 0.89 10.49 -7.69
CA HIS A 235 1.85 11.32 -6.98
C HIS A 235 3.18 10.58 -6.82
N LYS A 236 4.23 11.08 -7.51
CA LYS A 236 5.60 10.56 -7.46
C LYS A 236 6.60 11.64 -7.04
N GLU A 237 7.78 11.20 -6.61
CA GLU A 237 8.88 12.10 -6.23
C GLU A 237 9.51 12.86 -7.43
N PHE A 238 9.25 12.42 -8.66
CA PHE A 238 9.70 13.07 -9.90
C PHE A 238 8.64 12.96 -10.99
N HIS A 239 8.68 13.89 -11.95
CA HIS A 239 7.83 13.84 -13.13
C HIS A 239 8.32 12.77 -14.12
N LEU A 240 7.40 12.25 -14.93
CA LEU A 240 7.77 11.52 -16.14
C LEU A 240 8.75 12.37 -16.96
N SER A 241 9.92 11.79 -17.22
CA SER A 241 11.08 12.51 -17.72
C SER A 241 11.74 11.76 -18.88
N SER A 242 12.55 12.47 -19.66
CA SER A 242 13.27 11.92 -20.82
C SER A 242 14.26 10.80 -20.47
N ALA A 243 14.65 10.66 -19.21
CA ALA A 243 15.49 9.60 -18.65
C ALA A 243 15.27 9.50 -17.14
N ASP A 244 15.76 8.43 -16.48
CA ASP A 244 15.69 8.27 -15.02
C ASP A 244 16.58 9.32 -14.31
N PRO A 245 15.98 10.27 -13.55
CA PRO A 245 16.74 11.30 -12.85
C PRO A 245 17.71 10.75 -11.80
N LYS A 246 17.49 9.53 -11.28
CA LYS A 246 18.39 8.87 -10.33
C LYS A 246 19.68 8.38 -10.99
N LEU A 247 19.65 8.10 -12.30
CA LEU A 247 20.80 7.63 -13.06
C LEU A 247 21.60 8.78 -13.67
N VAL A 248 20.92 9.78 -14.26
CA VAL A 248 21.58 10.84 -15.01
C VAL A 248 21.62 12.19 -14.28
N GLY A 249 20.94 12.31 -13.13
CA GLY A 249 20.84 13.56 -12.37
C GLY A 249 19.71 14.48 -12.86
N LEU A 250 19.18 15.30 -11.95
CA LEU A 250 18.02 16.19 -12.22
C LEU A 250 18.29 17.24 -13.31
N ASP A 251 19.54 17.69 -13.45
CA ASP A 251 19.92 18.71 -14.44
C ASP A 251 19.96 18.16 -15.88
N ASN A 252 19.99 16.84 -16.03
CA ASN A 252 20.13 16.17 -17.32
C ASN A 252 18.81 15.56 -17.84
N VAL A 253 17.69 15.81 -17.16
CA VAL A 253 16.37 15.31 -17.56
C VAL A 253 15.43 16.43 -18.01
N ARG A 254 14.55 16.12 -18.96
CA ARG A 254 13.47 17.01 -19.38
C ARG A 254 12.13 16.40 -19.03
N LYS A 255 11.25 17.20 -18.41
CA LYS A 255 9.88 16.78 -18.08
C LYS A 255 9.09 16.52 -19.37
N ILE A 256 8.40 15.38 -19.43
CA ILE A 256 7.45 15.04 -20.48
C ILE A 256 6.07 15.52 -20.02
N GLY A 257 5.55 16.60 -20.63
CA GLY A 257 4.32 17.24 -20.17
C GLY A 257 3.03 16.55 -20.64
N ARG A 258 2.99 16.09 -21.89
CA ARG A 258 1.85 15.37 -22.47
C ARG A 258 2.37 14.17 -23.25
N THR A 259 1.72 13.03 -23.07
CA THR A 259 2.06 11.76 -23.72
C THR A 259 0.80 10.92 -23.91
N SER A 260 0.86 9.87 -24.74
CA SER A 260 -0.19 8.84 -24.83
C SER A 260 0.13 7.64 -23.93
N TYR A 261 -0.88 6.80 -23.69
CA TYR A 261 -0.74 5.55 -22.92
C TYR A 261 0.36 4.65 -23.51
N ASP A 262 0.38 4.44 -24.84
CA ASP A 262 1.39 3.61 -25.51
C ASP A 262 2.83 4.07 -25.20
N VAL A 263 3.07 5.39 -25.20
CA VAL A 263 4.41 5.93 -24.93
C VAL A 263 4.74 5.82 -23.45
N ALA A 264 3.78 6.04 -22.55
CA ALA A 264 3.98 5.87 -21.11
C ALA A 264 4.28 4.41 -20.73
N ASP A 265 3.60 3.46 -21.37
CA ASP A 265 3.82 2.03 -21.20
C ASP A 265 5.21 1.61 -21.68
N GLN A 266 5.59 2.01 -22.91
CA GLN A 266 6.93 1.73 -23.44
C GLN A 266 8.04 2.32 -22.58
N LEU A 267 7.88 3.55 -22.07
CA LEU A 267 8.86 4.16 -21.16
C LEU A 267 8.95 3.43 -19.83
N SER A 268 7.82 2.95 -19.29
CA SER A 268 7.78 2.16 -18.05
C SER A 268 8.52 0.83 -18.20
N ASN A 269 8.36 0.16 -19.35
CA ASN A 269 9.10 -1.05 -19.70
C ASN A 269 10.62 -0.84 -19.84
N LEU A 270 11.07 0.39 -20.12
CA LEU A 270 12.48 0.76 -20.22
C LEU A 270 13.09 1.21 -18.88
N GLY A 271 12.39 1.04 -17.77
CA GLY A 271 12.85 1.39 -16.43
C GLY A 271 12.57 2.84 -16.03
N MET A 272 11.91 3.63 -16.90
CA MET A 272 11.31 4.90 -16.50
C MET A 272 9.91 4.60 -15.98
N GLU A 273 9.80 4.04 -14.77
CA GLU A 273 8.52 3.66 -14.15
C GLU A 273 7.56 4.85 -14.04
N ALA A 274 6.70 5.05 -15.06
CA ALA A 274 5.64 6.04 -15.05
C ALA A 274 4.41 5.46 -14.32
N ILE A 275 4.04 4.24 -14.70
CA ILE A 275 2.95 3.42 -14.16
C ILE A 275 3.26 1.96 -14.52
N HIS A 276 2.78 1.00 -13.72
CA HIS A 276 2.87 -0.41 -14.06
C HIS A 276 2.14 -0.65 -15.40
N PRO A 277 2.75 -1.35 -16.38
CA PRO A 277 2.18 -1.59 -17.71
C PRO A 277 0.72 -2.03 -17.69
N ASN A 278 0.38 -2.99 -16.84
CA ASN A 278 -0.98 -3.53 -16.74
C ASN A 278 -2.00 -2.61 -16.04
N ALA A 279 -1.57 -1.45 -15.53
CA ALA A 279 -2.45 -0.46 -14.88
C ALA A 279 -2.74 0.75 -15.79
N ALA A 280 -2.04 0.90 -16.92
CA ALA A 280 -2.27 1.94 -17.92
C ALA A 280 -3.38 1.54 -18.91
#